data_AF-A0A1F2TA01-F1
#
_entry.id   AF-A0A1F2TA01-F1
#
_cell.length_a   1.000
_cell.length_b   1.000
_cell.length_c   1.000
_cell.angle_alpha   90.00
_cell.angle_beta   90.00
_cell.angle_gamma   90.00
#
_symmetry.space_group_name_H-M   'P 1'
#
loop_
_entity.id
_entity.type
_entity.pdbx_description
1 polymer ?
#
loop_
_entity_poly.entity_id
_entity_poly.type
_entity_poly.pdbx_seq_one_letter_code
_entity_poly.pdbx_strand_id
1 'polypeptide(L)'
;MSAGHFDEFVKYLGGLQQKGAIQAFDIMLLDAHGGDLNGFFLIRGEGARLDKLISTTEWTTHVARASLHLEGAGVIRGVTGDEIMKRMAIWTSVIPS
;
A
#
# COMPACT_ATOMS: atom_id res chain seq x y z
N MET A 1 3.07 -9.03 11.00
CA MET A 1 3.66 -9.88 9.95
C MET A 1 4.76 -10.64 10.66
N SER A 2 5.00 -11.91 10.37
CA SER A 2 6.18 -12.57 10.95
C SER A 2 7.46 -11.91 10.44
N ALA A 3 8.56 -11.97 11.20
CA ALA A 3 9.84 -11.40 10.78
C ALA A 3 10.32 -11.98 9.43
N GLY A 4 10.16 -13.30 9.23
CA GLY A 4 10.53 -13.93 7.96
C GLY A 4 9.69 -13.44 6.77
N HIS A 5 8.37 -13.27 6.95
CA HIS A 5 7.53 -12.72 5.87
C HIS A 5 7.84 -11.23 5.62
N PHE A 6 8.21 -10.46 6.65
CA PHE A 6 8.68 -9.09 6.49
C PHE A 6 9.92 -9.02 5.57
N ASP A 7 10.95 -9.81 5.86
CA ASP A 7 12.18 -9.82 5.05
C ASP A 7 11.93 -10.27 3.61
N GLU A 8 11.07 -11.29 3.43
CA GLU A 8 10.63 -11.73 2.10
C GLU A 8 9.92 -10.62 1.34
N PHE A 9 9.01 -9.90 2.01
CA PHE A 9 8.25 -8.82 1.37
C PHE A 9 9.12 -7.62 1.01
N VAL A 10 10.10 -7.26 1.87
CA VAL A 10 11.09 -6.22 1.55
C VAL A 10 11.90 -6.60 0.30
N LYS A 11 12.37 -7.86 0.20
CA LYS A 11 13.09 -8.34 -0.99
C LYS A 11 12.21 -8.31 -2.24
N TYR A 12 10.95 -8.72 -2.11
CA TYR A 12 9.97 -8.67 -3.19
C TYR A 12 9.77 -7.23 -3.71
N LEU A 13 9.50 -6.26 -2.83
CA LEU A 13 9.34 -4.85 -3.21
C LEU A 13 10.62 -4.27 -3.83
N GLY A 14 11.80 -4.61 -3.29
CA GLY A 14 13.09 -4.23 -3.87
C GLY A 14 13.27 -4.75 -5.30
N GLY A 15 12.87 -6.00 -5.56
CA GLY A 15 12.89 -6.58 -6.90
C GLY A 15 11.90 -5.88 -7.86
N LEU A 16 10.71 -5.52 -7.37
CA LEU A 16 9.74 -4.75 -8.18
C LEU A 16 10.26 -3.36 -8.54
N GLN A 17 10.94 -2.69 -7.59
CA GLN A 17 11.54 -1.37 -7.81
C GLN A 17 12.66 -1.45 -8.86
N GLN A 18 13.56 -2.42 -8.76
CA GLN A 18 14.63 -2.64 -9.75
C GLN A 18 14.09 -2.91 -11.16
N LYS A 19 12.95 -3.61 -11.27
CA LYS A 19 12.27 -3.90 -12.54
C LYS A 19 11.39 -2.74 -13.05
N GLY A 20 11.29 -1.64 -12.31
CA GLY A 20 10.44 -0.49 -12.66
C GLY A 20 8.93 -0.75 -12.57
N ALA A 21 8.52 -1.85 -11.91
CA ALA A 21 7.12 -2.18 -11.67
C ALA A 21 6.50 -1.26 -10.60
N ILE A 22 7.31 -0.81 -9.65
CA ILE A 22 7.01 0.28 -8.71
C ILE A 22 8.12 1.34 -8.85
N GLN A 23 7.83 2.58 -8.46
CA GLN A 23 8.80 3.68 -8.49
C GLN A 23 9.67 3.69 -7.25
N ALA A 24 9.05 3.53 -6.07
CA ALA A 24 9.73 3.54 -4.79
C ALA A 24 8.88 2.82 -3.73
N PHE A 25 9.49 2.40 -2.62
CA PHE A 25 8.76 2.09 -1.41
C PHE A 25 9.49 2.55 -0.14
N ASP A 26 8.71 2.89 0.88
CA ASP A 26 9.20 3.24 2.21
C ASP A 26 8.55 2.32 3.25
N ILE A 27 9.26 2.06 4.35
CA ILE A 27 8.78 1.25 5.47
C ILE A 27 8.59 2.18 6.65
N MET A 28 7.36 2.23 7.18
CA MET A 28 7.00 3.06 8.32
C MET A 28 6.63 2.16 9.49
N LEU A 29 7.45 2.22 10.55
CA LEU A 29 7.08 1.68 11.86
C LEU A 29 6.65 2.86 12.72
N LEU A 30 5.48 2.72 13.35
CA LEU A 30 4.91 3.78 14.17
C LEU A 30 5.14 3.45 15.64
N ASP A 31 5.47 4.47 16.42
CA ASP A 31 5.54 4.36 17.88
C ASP A 31 4.15 4.11 18.48
N ALA A 32 4.12 3.72 19.75
CA ALA A 32 2.87 3.52 20.49
C ALA A 32 1.96 4.75 20.38
N HIS A 33 0.72 4.52 19.95
CA HIS A 33 -0.29 5.56 19.70
C HIS A 33 -1.69 4.98 20.00
N GLY A 34 -2.71 5.83 20.04
CA GLY A 34 -4.08 5.43 20.37
C GLY A 34 -4.86 4.77 19.23
N GLY A 35 -4.22 4.48 18.10
CA GLY A 35 -4.83 3.90 16.90
C GLY A 35 -4.51 2.42 16.72
N ASP A 36 -4.97 1.85 15.61
CA ASP A 36 -4.78 0.45 15.24
C ASP A 36 -3.62 0.24 14.23
N LEU A 37 -3.20 1.30 13.53
CA LEU A 37 -2.16 1.24 12.51
C LEU A 37 -0.77 1.27 13.14
N ASN A 38 -0.18 0.11 13.37
CA ASN A 38 1.18 0.02 13.93
C ASN A 38 2.33 0.29 12.93
N GLY A 39 2.03 0.24 11.64
CA GLY A 39 3.02 0.45 10.59
C GLY A 39 2.51 0.04 9.22
N PHE A 40 3.22 0.45 8.17
CA PHE A 40 2.83 0.18 6.79
C PHE A 40 4.00 0.28 5.82
N PHE A 41 3.81 -0.32 4.65
CA PHE A 41 4.65 -0.09 3.48
C PHE A 41 3.98 0.96 2.58
N LEU A 42 4.66 2.07 2.31
CA LEU A 42 4.21 3.06 1.36
C LEU A 42 4.81 2.74 -0.01
N ILE A 43 4.00 2.21 -0.94
CA ILE A 43 4.44 1.86 -2.29
C ILE A 43 4.00 2.95 -3.26
N ARG A 44 4.95 3.55 -3.98
CA ARG A 44 4.73 4.62 -4.94
C ARG A 44 4.93 4.11 -6.37
N GLY A 45 4.07 4.54 -7.28
CA GLY A 45 4.14 4.21 -8.70
C GLY A 45 2.96 4.75 -9.48
N GLU A 46 3.03 4.65 -10.81
CA GLU A 46 1.92 5.00 -11.69
C GLU A 46 0.70 4.10 -11.43
N GLY A 47 -0.50 4.69 -11.47
CA GLY A 47 -1.76 4.01 -11.14
C GLY A 47 -1.92 2.67 -11.88
N ALA A 48 -1.76 2.65 -13.20
CA ALA A 48 -1.88 1.44 -14.01
C ALA A 48 -0.85 0.35 -13.66
N ARG A 49 0.37 0.73 -13.27
CA ARG A 49 1.40 -0.24 -12.85
C ARG A 49 1.05 -0.85 -11.50
N LEU A 50 0.58 -0.02 -10.56
CA LEU A 50 0.11 -0.48 -9.26
C LEU A 50 -1.14 -1.36 -9.40
N ASP A 51 -2.05 -1.05 -10.33
CA ASP A 51 -3.24 -1.87 -10.62
C ASP A 51 -2.85 -3.25 -11.16
N LYS A 52 -1.90 -3.27 -12.10
CA LYS A 52 -1.32 -4.52 -12.59
C LYS A 52 -0.65 -5.32 -11.46
N LEU A 53 0.12 -4.66 -10.59
CA LEU A 53 0.78 -5.31 -9.46
C LEU A 53 -0.24 -6.00 -8.53
N ILE A 54 -1.28 -5.29 -8.11
CA ILE A 54 -2.26 -5.85 -7.16
C ILE A 54 -3.08 -7.00 -7.74
N SER A 55 -3.19 -7.08 -9.06
CA SER A 55 -3.86 -8.21 -9.75
C SER A 55 -3.02 -9.49 -9.81
N THR A 56 -1.74 -9.44 -9.42
CA THR A 56 -0.88 -10.63 -9.49
C THR A 56 -1.19 -11.62 -8.38
N THR A 57 -1.04 -12.91 -8.68
CA THR A 57 -1.13 -13.98 -7.67
C THR A 57 -0.09 -13.81 -6.58
N GLU A 58 1.14 -13.47 -6.94
CA GLU A 58 2.25 -13.27 -5.98
C GLU A 58 1.93 -12.16 -4.97
N TRP A 59 1.40 -11.02 -5.43
CA TRP A 59 0.90 -9.96 -4.54
C TRP A 59 -0.20 -10.48 -3.61
N THR A 60 -1.21 -11.14 -4.18
CA THR A 60 -2.35 -11.67 -3.42
C THR A 60 -1.91 -12.67 -2.36
N THR A 61 -0.91 -13.51 -2.66
CA THR A 61 -0.31 -14.45 -1.70
C THR A 61 0.38 -13.72 -0.54
N HIS A 62 1.15 -12.66 -0.81
CA HIS A 62 1.77 -11.88 0.27
C HIS A 62 0.73 -11.21 1.16
N VAL A 63 -0.33 -10.64 0.59
CA VAL A 63 -1.39 -10.00 1.36
C VAL A 63 -2.14 -11.02 2.23
N ALA A 64 -2.49 -12.18 1.66
CA ALA A 64 -3.14 -13.26 2.41
C ALA A 64 -2.26 -13.79 3.55
N ARG A 65 -0.95 -13.91 3.34
CA ARG A 65 -0.02 -14.28 4.42
C ARG A 65 0.04 -13.20 5.50
N ALA A 66 -0.02 -11.92 5.13
CA ALA A 66 0.00 -10.83 6.09
C ALA A 66 -1.24 -10.88 7.01
N SER A 67 -2.42 -11.10 6.43
CA SER A 67 -3.70 -11.15 7.17
C SER A 67 -3.81 -12.30 8.17
N LEU A 68 -3.03 -13.38 7.99
CA LEU A 68 -2.98 -14.47 8.98
C LEU A 68 -2.15 -14.12 10.22
N HIS A 69 -1.32 -13.07 10.17
CA HIS A 69 -0.40 -12.68 11.25
C HIS A 69 -0.71 -11.30 11.85
N LEU A 70 -1.63 -10.54 11.24
CA LEU A 70 -1.92 -9.15 11.59
C LEU A 70 -3.42 -8.92 11.55
N GLU A 71 -3.97 -8.56 12.70
CA GLU A 71 -5.29 -7.95 12.76
C GLU A 71 -5.25 -6.59 12.04
N GLY A 72 -6.29 -6.29 11.24
CA GLY A 72 -6.37 -5.05 10.48
C GLY A 72 -5.44 -4.94 9.27
N ALA A 73 -4.78 -6.03 8.83
CA ALA A 73 -3.98 -6.00 7.61
C ALA A 73 -4.83 -5.67 6.38
N GLY A 74 -4.44 -4.62 5.65
CA GLY A 74 -5.13 -4.16 4.46
C GLY A 74 -4.23 -3.49 3.45
N VAL A 75 -4.75 -3.34 2.23
CA VAL A 75 -4.11 -2.61 1.13
C VAL A 75 -5.00 -1.44 0.78
N ILE A 76 -4.47 -0.21 0.89
CA ILE A 76 -5.24 1.02 0.66
C ILE A 76 -4.61 1.80 -0.49
N ARG A 77 -5.45 2.24 -1.44
CA ARG A 77 -5.01 3.11 -2.53
C ARG A 77 -4.96 4.57 -2.08
N GLY A 78 -3.75 5.07 -1.84
CA GLY A 78 -3.49 6.50 -1.71
C GLY A 78 -3.45 7.19 -3.08
N VAL A 79 -3.80 8.49 -3.10
CA VAL A 79 -3.55 9.37 -4.24
C VAL A 79 -2.81 10.61 -3.79
N THR A 80 -1.99 11.17 -4.66
CA THR A 80 -1.21 12.39 -4.41
C THR A 80 -1.23 13.29 -5.65
N GLY A 81 -0.68 14.50 -5.55
CA GLY A 81 -0.61 15.44 -6.67
C GLY A 81 -1.98 15.85 -7.19
N ASP A 82 -2.10 16.01 -8.51
CA ASP A 82 -3.31 16.52 -9.17
C ASP A 82 -4.56 15.67 -8.92
N GLU A 83 -4.39 14.39 -8.61
CA GLU A 83 -5.49 13.47 -8.32
C GLU A 83 -6.21 13.82 -7.01
N ILE A 84 -5.54 14.51 -6.07
CA ILE A 84 -6.18 15.06 -4.87
C ILE A 84 -7.30 16.03 -5.26
N MET A 85 -7.01 16.95 -6.19
CA MET A 85 -7.99 17.97 -6.59
C MET A 85 -9.20 17.35 -7.30
N LYS A 86 -8.99 16.29 -8.08
CA LYS A 86 -10.10 15.54 -8.70
C LYS A 86 -10.99 14.88 -7.63
N ARG A 87 -10.39 14.26 -6.61
CA ARG A 87 -11.16 13.68 -5.49
C ARG A 87 -11.88 14.74 -4.68
N MET A 88 -11.25 15.89 -4.43
CA MET A 88 -11.88 17.01 -3.72
C MET A 88 -13.07 17.61 -4.49
N ALA A 89 -12.98 17.69 -5.82
CA ALA A 89 -14.10 18.14 -6.65
C ALA A 89 -15.31 17.19 -6.53
N ILE A 90 -15.08 15.87 -6.57
CA ILE A 90 -16.15 14.87 -6.34
C ILE A 90 -16.73 15.03 -4.94
N TRP A 91 -15.87 15.09 -3.92
CA TRP A 91 -16.31 15.23 -2.53
C TRP A 91 -17.16 16.48 -2.29
N THR A 92 -16.76 17.62 -2.86
CA THR A 92 -17.51 18.88 -2.75
C THR A 92 -18.86 18.80 -3.48
N SER A 93 -18.90 18.11 -4.63
CA SER A 93 -20.12 18.01 -5.44
C SER A 93 -21.27 17.23 -4.78
N VAL A 94 -20.96 16.43 -3.74
CA VAL A 94 -21.95 15.61 -3.04
C VAL A 94 -22.36 16.16 -1.67
N ILE A 95 -21.87 17.36 -1.29
CA ILE A 95 -22.31 18.03 -0.06
C ILE A 95 -23.77 18.45 -0.26
N PRO A 96 -24.72 17.97 0.57
CA PRO A 96 -26.11 18.41 0.49
C PRO A 96 -26.20 19.91 0.77
N SER A 97 -27.00 20.62 -0.03
CA SER A 97 -27.34 22.03 0.17
C SER A 97 -28.22 22.26 1.39
#